data_AF-A0A3A8P064-F1
#
_entry.id   AF-A0A3A8P064-F1
#
_cell.length_a   1.000
_cell.length_b   1.000
_cell.length_c   1.000
_cell.angle_alpha   90.00
_cell.angle_beta   90.00
_cell.angle_gamma   90.00
#
_symmetry.space_group_name_H-M   'P 1'
#
loop_
_entity.id
_entity.type
_entity.pdbx_description
1 polymer ?
#
loop_
_entity_poly.entity_id
_entity_poly.type
_entity_poly.pdbx_seq_one_letter_code
_entity_poly.pdbx_strand_id
1 'polypeptide(L)'
;MSAKNAEAKAHQEHSSPVNKYKAAALVKMSPQLLEWLTKYAAKSGHSRKLECVKGPDGELLFDAEALKSFSAYLAEPWPAEQGKRPNVPSGIEQEIQEEASFGCVICSRPKGEFAHIDPVHNSKNNHPHNLIYLCPNHHDEFDRQKLISKSDVERTKRQVLDARTAIWRAHAGLLDEILALIKQLQAVNVATQKEHFPALDAVKDELLKHIKAHALAPGLKKTAPEFAKKLEVALGDNAAPVEKVIDERAKFLEETGLVDCPLCDGSGSHNNWECPACRGEGTVAENLVGEIDLEPYRQEECPLCNGSGNHNNWECPVCRGIGTVDAYSVNEIDLSGYKQAECPLCEGSGSHNNWECAFCRGTGSVDEGKLEHFDPSDYEQAKCLLCKGRGTHNNWECPICRGVGKVDAVALTDIDLSPYQQTKCPVCKGSGSHNEWECRFCRGVGTVDVAALEHFEPSEWEDEDSDS
;
A
#
# COMPACT_ATOMS: atom_id res chain seq x y z
N MET A 1 -18.64 39.92 33.17
CA MET A 1 -19.73 39.25 32.43
C MET A 1 -19.09 38.66 31.21
N SER A 2 -18.71 37.39 31.33
CA SER A 2 -17.59 36.78 30.62
C SER A 2 -18.02 36.10 29.33
N ALA A 3 -17.08 36.12 28.38
CA ALA A 3 -17.06 35.44 27.08
C ALA A 3 -17.05 33.90 27.21
N LYS A 4 -18.04 33.32 27.90
CA LYS A 4 -18.20 31.87 28.11
C LYS A 4 -19.51 31.29 27.56
N ASN A 5 -20.28 32.07 26.80
CA ASN A 5 -21.58 31.63 26.28
C ASN A 5 -21.69 31.67 24.73
N ALA A 6 -20.56 31.72 24.02
CA ALA A 6 -20.54 31.59 22.56
C ALA A 6 -19.97 30.23 22.07
N GLU A 7 -19.32 29.45 22.94
CA GLU A 7 -18.80 28.11 22.66
C GLU A 7 -19.77 27.04 23.22
N ALA A 8 -20.94 26.86 22.60
CA ALA A 8 -21.81 25.71 22.90
C ALA A 8 -22.86 25.43 21.81
N LYS A 9 -22.61 25.79 20.55
CA LYS A 9 -23.51 25.40 19.45
C LYS A 9 -22.71 25.11 18.18
N ALA A 10 -22.94 23.91 17.66
CA ALA A 10 -22.57 23.40 16.34
C ALA A 10 -21.14 22.84 16.17
N HIS A 11 -20.85 21.73 16.86
CA HIS A 11 -20.18 20.60 16.22
C HIS A 11 -21.12 19.39 16.35
N GLN A 12 -22.11 19.33 15.45
CA GLN A 12 -22.66 18.04 15.06
C GLN A 12 -21.72 17.57 13.95
N GLU A 13 -20.74 16.74 14.32
CA GLU A 13 -19.98 15.94 13.37
C GLU A 13 -20.99 15.03 12.65
N HIS A 14 -21.47 15.47 11.49
CA HIS A 14 -22.31 14.63 10.64
C HIS A 14 -21.38 13.69 9.87
N SER A 15 -21.16 12.49 10.40
CA SER A 15 -20.42 11.44 9.70
C SER A 15 -21.04 11.12 8.33
N SER A 16 -20.23 10.85 7.31
CA SER A 16 -20.72 10.52 5.97
C SER A 16 -21.72 9.38 6.04
N PRO A 17 -22.84 9.43 5.29
CA PRO A 17 -23.74 8.30 5.19
C PRO A 17 -22.98 7.08 4.65
N VAL A 18 -23.04 5.97 5.38
CA VAL A 18 -22.33 4.73 5.05
C VAL A 18 -23.29 3.69 4.48
N ASN A 19 -22.81 2.89 3.51
CA ASN A 19 -23.57 1.75 3.01
C ASN A 19 -23.81 0.69 4.09
N LYS A 20 -24.78 -0.21 3.86
CA LYS A 20 -25.17 -1.28 4.80
C LYS A 20 -24.02 -2.18 5.28
N TYR A 21 -22.94 -2.35 4.52
CA TYR A 21 -21.79 -3.18 4.91
C TYR A 21 -20.81 -2.43 5.82
N LYS A 22 -20.49 -1.15 5.51
CA LYS A 22 -19.76 -0.27 6.45
C LYS A 22 -20.56 -0.09 7.74
N ALA A 23 -21.87 0.12 7.65
CA ALA A 23 -22.78 0.18 8.80
C ALA A 23 -22.72 -1.11 9.63
N ALA A 24 -22.81 -2.27 8.98
CA ALA A 24 -22.73 -3.57 9.65
C ALA A 24 -21.40 -3.77 10.39
N ALA A 25 -20.29 -3.37 9.75
CA ALA A 25 -18.97 -3.44 10.36
C ALA A 25 -18.80 -2.47 11.54
N LEU A 26 -19.44 -1.29 11.49
CA LEU A 26 -19.39 -0.28 12.55
C LEU A 26 -20.06 -0.77 13.84
N VAL A 27 -21.27 -1.30 13.72
CA VAL A 27 -22.10 -1.71 14.88
C VAL A 27 -22.10 -3.21 15.16
N LYS A 28 -21.34 -3.98 14.38
CA LYS A 28 -21.25 -5.46 14.46
C LYS A 28 -22.63 -6.14 14.44
N MET A 29 -23.48 -5.74 13.50
CA MET A 29 -24.81 -6.32 13.24
C MET A 29 -24.94 -6.57 11.73
N SER A 30 -25.56 -7.67 11.31
CA SER A 30 -25.59 -7.97 9.87
C SER A 30 -26.32 -6.90 9.03
N PRO A 31 -25.99 -6.78 7.73
CA PRO A 31 -26.75 -5.94 6.82
C PRO A 31 -28.25 -6.27 6.78
N GLN A 32 -28.59 -7.56 6.90
CA GLN A 32 -29.97 -8.05 6.95
C GLN A 32 -30.70 -7.56 8.20
N LEU A 33 -30.04 -7.60 9.36
CA LEU A 33 -30.62 -7.07 10.60
C LEU A 33 -30.78 -5.55 10.52
N LEU A 34 -29.77 -4.82 10.01
CA LEU A 34 -29.89 -3.38 9.83
C LEU A 34 -31.08 -3.01 8.94
N GLU A 35 -31.24 -3.69 7.80
CA GLU A 35 -32.40 -3.51 6.94
C GLU A 35 -33.72 -3.83 7.67
N TRP A 36 -33.77 -4.92 8.44
CA TRP A 36 -34.95 -5.26 9.25
C TRP A 36 -35.30 -4.15 10.25
N LEU A 37 -34.29 -3.57 10.92
CA LEU A 37 -34.45 -2.50 11.91
C LEU A 37 -34.96 -1.19 11.30
N THR A 38 -34.80 -0.97 9.99
CA THR A 38 -35.43 0.17 9.30
C THR A 38 -36.94 -0.01 9.13
N LYS A 39 -37.41 -1.26 9.07
CA LYS A 39 -38.81 -1.62 8.80
C LYS A 39 -39.60 -1.83 10.09
N TYR A 40 -38.96 -2.39 11.12
CA TYR A 40 -39.60 -2.84 12.36
C TYR A 40 -38.96 -2.22 13.60
N ALA A 41 -39.79 -1.88 14.59
CA ALA A 41 -39.30 -1.48 15.90
C ALA A 41 -38.87 -2.73 16.68
N ALA A 42 -37.67 -2.70 17.27
CA ALA A 42 -37.12 -3.86 17.96
C ALA A 42 -37.79 -4.12 19.32
N LYS A 43 -38.06 -3.06 20.10
CA LYS A 43 -38.64 -3.18 21.45
C LYS A 43 -40.17 -3.16 21.39
N SER A 44 -40.80 -4.07 22.13
CA SER A 44 -42.27 -4.13 22.24
C SER A 44 -42.83 -2.82 22.81
N GLY A 45 -43.91 -2.31 22.20
CA GLY A 45 -44.55 -1.06 22.61
C GLY A 45 -43.80 0.22 22.21
N HIS A 46 -42.62 0.11 21.61
CA HIS A 46 -41.89 1.25 21.06
C HIS A 46 -42.15 1.38 19.56
N SER A 47 -42.07 2.61 19.04
CA SER A 47 -42.20 2.91 17.60
C SER A 47 -40.86 3.23 16.93
N ARG A 48 -39.77 3.38 17.71
CA ARG A 48 -38.45 3.76 17.20
C ARG A 48 -37.89 2.69 16.26
N LYS A 49 -37.55 3.10 15.04
CA LYS A 49 -36.89 2.31 14.00
C LYS A 49 -35.52 2.92 13.68
N LEU A 50 -34.66 2.14 13.02
CA LEU A 50 -33.40 2.65 12.53
C LEU A 50 -33.66 3.58 11.35
N GLU A 51 -33.14 4.80 11.43
CA GLU A 51 -33.23 5.77 10.35
C GLU A 51 -32.23 5.42 9.25
N CYS A 52 -32.66 5.55 8.01
CA CYS A 52 -31.84 5.38 6.82
C CYS A 52 -32.37 6.28 5.71
N VAL A 53 -31.49 6.67 4.79
CA VAL A 53 -31.89 7.26 3.52
C VAL A 53 -31.70 6.23 2.42
N LYS A 54 -32.58 6.26 1.43
CA LYS A 54 -32.36 5.47 0.22
C LYS A 54 -31.38 6.21 -0.65
N GLY A 55 -30.30 5.53 -0.98
CA GLY A 55 -29.47 5.91 -2.09
C GLY A 55 -30.19 5.70 -3.42
N PRO A 56 -29.54 6.05 -4.51
CA PRO A 56 -30.13 6.22 -5.84
C PRO A 56 -30.30 4.88 -6.55
N ASP A 57 -29.42 3.93 -6.28
CA ASP A 57 -29.55 2.53 -6.69
C ASP A 57 -30.51 1.76 -5.76
N GLY A 58 -31.24 2.48 -4.87
CA GLY A 58 -32.17 1.92 -3.91
C GLY A 58 -31.50 1.25 -2.71
N GLU A 59 -30.19 1.39 -2.58
CA GLU A 59 -29.41 0.93 -1.44
C GLU A 59 -29.73 1.72 -0.17
N LEU A 60 -29.52 1.09 0.98
CA LEU A 60 -29.73 1.76 2.27
C LEU A 60 -28.42 2.39 2.73
N LEU A 61 -28.48 3.70 2.96
CA LEU A 61 -27.40 4.49 3.52
C LEU A 61 -27.78 4.93 4.94
N PHE A 62 -26.78 4.95 5.82
CA PHE A 62 -26.98 5.15 7.26
C PHE A 62 -26.01 6.20 7.79
N ASP A 63 -26.48 7.09 8.66
CA ASP A 63 -25.59 7.97 9.43
C ASP A 63 -24.88 7.18 10.53
N ALA A 64 -23.56 7.36 10.69
CA ALA A 64 -22.75 6.56 11.61
C ALA A 64 -23.09 6.87 13.07
N GLU A 65 -23.46 8.10 13.41
CA GLU A 65 -23.81 8.48 14.78
C GLU A 65 -25.22 8.01 15.15
N ALA A 66 -26.17 8.10 14.21
CA ALA A 66 -27.50 7.51 14.33
C ALA A 66 -27.42 5.99 14.55
N LEU A 67 -26.53 5.29 13.84
CA LEU A 67 -26.26 3.86 14.03
C LEU A 67 -25.77 3.55 15.44
N LYS A 68 -24.76 4.28 15.94
CA LYS A 68 -24.24 4.10 17.31
C LYS A 68 -25.32 4.39 18.36
N SER A 69 -26.05 5.50 18.20
CA SER A 69 -27.17 5.88 19.07
C SER A 69 -28.26 4.81 19.09
N PHE A 70 -28.58 4.24 17.93
CA PHE A 70 -29.57 3.18 17.83
C PHE A 70 -29.08 1.87 18.47
N SER A 71 -27.81 1.50 18.29
CA SER A 71 -27.19 0.35 18.98
C SER A 71 -27.19 0.54 20.49
N ALA A 72 -26.85 1.74 20.99
CA ALA A 72 -26.93 2.06 22.41
C ALA A 72 -28.37 1.90 22.95
N TYR A 73 -29.36 2.39 22.20
CA TYR A 73 -30.77 2.18 22.52
C TYR A 73 -31.15 0.70 22.58
N LEU A 74 -30.67 -0.13 21.65
CA LEU A 74 -30.92 -1.58 21.70
C LEU A 74 -30.31 -2.23 22.96
N ALA A 75 -29.25 -1.67 23.54
CA ALA A 75 -28.58 -2.19 24.72
C ALA A 75 -29.26 -1.81 26.06
N GLU A 76 -30.12 -0.79 26.06
CA GLU A 76 -30.94 -0.46 27.24
C GLU A 76 -31.96 -1.57 27.54
N PRO A 77 -32.42 -1.72 28.80
CA PRO A 77 -33.46 -2.68 29.18
C PRO A 77 -34.69 -2.66 28.28
N TRP A 78 -35.23 -3.85 27.98
CA TRP A 78 -36.38 -4.04 27.10
C TRP A 78 -37.67 -4.17 27.92
N PRO A 79 -38.80 -3.64 27.42
CA PRO A 79 -40.11 -3.80 28.04
C PRO A 79 -40.51 -5.28 28.17
N ALA A 80 -41.06 -5.64 29.32
CA ALA A 80 -41.60 -6.97 29.58
C ALA A 80 -42.81 -6.90 30.51
N GLU A 81 -43.75 -7.82 30.32
CA GLU A 81 -44.85 -8.03 31.26
C GLU A 81 -44.31 -8.52 32.62
N GLN A 82 -45.04 -8.24 33.70
CA GLN A 82 -44.65 -8.64 35.04
C GLN A 82 -44.45 -10.16 35.13
N GLY A 83 -43.28 -10.59 35.59
CA GLY A 83 -42.91 -12.01 35.72
C GLY A 83 -42.52 -12.70 34.42
N LYS A 84 -42.51 -12.00 33.27
CA LYS A 84 -42.09 -12.55 31.97
C LYS A 84 -40.75 -11.95 31.51
N ARG A 85 -40.04 -12.70 30.66
CA ARG A 85 -38.85 -12.21 29.97
C ARG A 85 -39.27 -11.33 28.79
N PRO A 86 -38.48 -10.30 28.41
CA PRO A 86 -38.73 -9.54 27.19
C PRO A 86 -38.68 -10.47 25.96
N ASN A 87 -39.64 -10.34 25.06
CA ASN A 87 -39.67 -11.13 23.83
C ASN A 87 -38.49 -10.76 22.91
N VAL A 88 -37.84 -11.76 22.32
CA VAL A 88 -36.84 -11.55 21.26
C VAL A 88 -37.58 -11.49 19.92
N PRO A 89 -37.49 -10.39 19.15
CA PRO A 89 -38.19 -10.28 17.88
C PRO A 89 -37.47 -11.10 16.79
N SER A 90 -38.23 -11.55 15.78
CA SER A 90 -37.74 -12.48 14.76
C SER A 90 -36.49 -12.01 14.01
N GLY A 91 -36.33 -10.70 13.76
CA GLY A 91 -35.10 -10.18 13.14
C GLY A 91 -33.85 -10.40 13.99
N ILE A 92 -33.98 -10.29 15.32
CA ILE A 92 -32.89 -10.55 16.27
C ILE A 92 -32.67 -12.06 16.43
N GLU A 93 -33.73 -12.86 16.45
CA GLU A 93 -33.62 -14.32 16.44
C GLU A 93 -32.84 -14.83 15.22
N GLN A 94 -33.19 -14.33 14.04
CA GLN A 94 -32.52 -14.65 12.78
C GLN A 94 -31.06 -14.21 12.79
N GLU A 95 -30.75 -12.99 13.27
CA GLU A 95 -29.36 -12.51 13.40
C GLU A 95 -28.49 -13.50 14.20
N ILE A 96 -28.99 -13.93 15.36
CA ILE A 96 -28.24 -14.79 16.28
C ILE A 96 -28.11 -16.22 15.76
N GLN A 97 -29.12 -16.70 15.02
CA GLN A 97 -29.04 -17.98 14.33
C GLN A 97 -28.03 -17.95 13.18
N GLU A 98 -28.08 -16.92 12.32
CA GLU A 98 -27.14 -16.76 11.20
C GLU A 98 -25.70 -16.58 11.70
N GLU A 99 -25.51 -15.80 12.77
CA GLU A 99 -24.22 -15.65 13.45
C GLU A 99 -23.60 -17.01 13.81
N ALA A 100 -24.42 -17.93 14.30
CA ALA A 100 -24.01 -19.26 14.70
C ALA A 100 -24.15 -20.32 13.58
N SER A 101 -24.35 -19.88 12.33
CA SER A 101 -24.56 -20.78 11.18
C SER A 101 -25.68 -21.82 11.41
N PHE A 102 -26.75 -21.39 12.09
CA PHE A 102 -27.91 -22.19 12.48
C PHE A 102 -27.60 -23.41 13.39
N GLY A 103 -26.43 -23.43 14.01
CA GLY A 103 -26.00 -24.45 14.97
C GLY A 103 -25.43 -23.83 16.25
N CYS A 104 -25.23 -24.65 17.28
CA CYS A 104 -24.58 -24.19 18.51
C CYS A 104 -23.20 -23.58 18.20
N VAL A 105 -22.91 -22.37 18.66
CA VAL A 105 -21.64 -21.70 18.32
C VAL A 105 -20.39 -22.46 18.84
N ILE A 106 -20.57 -23.30 19.88
CA ILE A 106 -19.48 -24.05 20.51
C ILE A 106 -19.20 -25.39 19.81
N CYS A 107 -20.23 -26.08 19.30
CA CYS A 107 -20.06 -27.43 18.74
C CYS A 107 -20.77 -27.70 17.41
N SER A 108 -21.38 -26.66 16.83
CA SER A 108 -22.08 -26.67 15.54
C SER A 108 -23.25 -27.66 15.44
N ARG A 109 -23.70 -28.27 16.55
CA ARG A 109 -24.86 -29.14 16.53
C ARG A 109 -26.12 -28.36 16.12
N PRO A 110 -26.97 -28.94 15.26
CA PRO A 110 -28.23 -28.31 14.89
C PRO A 110 -29.18 -28.29 16.10
N LYS A 111 -30.05 -27.29 16.14
CA LYS A 111 -30.98 -26.96 17.25
C LYS A 111 -30.28 -26.32 18.45
N GLY A 112 -30.66 -25.09 18.73
CA GLY A 112 -30.17 -24.32 19.86
C GLY A 112 -31.26 -23.45 20.47
N GLU A 113 -30.87 -22.78 21.53
CA GLU A 113 -31.65 -21.85 22.33
C GLU A 113 -30.86 -20.55 22.43
N PHE A 114 -31.58 -19.44 22.58
CA PHE A 114 -30.98 -18.13 22.80
C PHE A 114 -30.59 -17.97 24.26
N ALA A 115 -29.29 -17.91 24.52
CA ALA A 115 -28.74 -17.65 25.83
C ALA A 115 -28.35 -16.18 25.96
N HIS A 116 -28.66 -15.57 27.10
CA HIS A 116 -28.21 -14.22 27.44
C HIS A 116 -26.80 -14.29 28.07
N ILE A 117 -25.86 -13.51 27.53
CA ILE A 117 -24.49 -13.45 28.05
C ILE A 117 -24.46 -12.75 29.41
N ASP A 118 -25.10 -11.59 29.50
CA ASP A 118 -25.50 -10.97 30.76
C ASP A 118 -26.95 -11.35 31.08
N PRO A 119 -27.19 -12.13 32.15
CA PRO A 119 -28.49 -12.72 32.42
C PRO A 119 -29.66 -11.72 32.38
N VAL A 120 -30.78 -12.18 31.82
CA VAL A 120 -31.99 -11.35 31.62
C VAL A 120 -32.54 -10.75 32.91
N HIS A 121 -32.33 -11.39 34.07
CA HIS A 121 -32.78 -10.87 35.36
C HIS A 121 -31.99 -9.64 35.82
N ASN A 122 -30.77 -9.46 35.30
CA ASN A 122 -29.93 -8.27 35.55
C ASN A 122 -30.21 -7.19 34.50
N SER A 123 -30.15 -7.55 33.22
CA SER A 123 -30.07 -6.57 32.12
C SER A 123 -31.41 -6.27 31.45
N LYS A 124 -32.30 -7.28 31.36
CA LYS A 124 -33.45 -7.29 30.44
C LYS A 124 -33.08 -6.87 29.01
N ASN A 125 -31.86 -7.18 28.57
CA ASN A 125 -31.30 -6.66 27.33
C ASN A 125 -31.27 -7.74 26.23
N ASN A 126 -32.04 -7.52 25.15
CA ASN A 126 -32.05 -8.39 23.97
C ASN A 126 -31.21 -7.83 22.80
N HIS A 127 -30.25 -6.94 23.07
CA HIS A 127 -29.27 -6.53 22.07
C HIS A 127 -28.57 -7.76 21.49
N PRO A 128 -28.31 -7.85 20.17
CA PRO A 128 -27.66 -9.01 19.56
C PRO A 128 -26.33 -9.38 20.20
N HIS A 129 -25.56 -8.39 20.66
CA HIS A 129 -24.29 -8.62 21.37
C HIS A 129 -24.44 -9.27 22.75
N ASN A 130 -25.64 -9.22 23.36
CA ASN A 130 -25.94 -9.88 24.62
C ASN A 130 -26.57 -11.28 24.44
N LEU A 131 -26.75 -11.73 23.19
CA LEU A 131 -27.37 -13.02 22.88
C LEU A 131 -26.39 -13.95 22.18
N ILE A 132 -26.51 -15.24 22.43
CA ILE A 132 -25.71 -16.27 21.76
C ILE A 132 -26.54 -17.54 21.56
N TYR A 133 -26.28 -18.29 20.49
CA TYR A 133 -27.03 -19.50 20.17
C TYR A 133 -26.28 -20.75 20.65
N LEU A 134 -26.85 -21.45 21.62
CA LEU A 134 -26.25 -22.64 22.24
C LEU A 134 -27.19 -23.85 22.14
N CYS A 135 -26.65 -25.04 21.92
CA CYS A 135 -27.45 -26.26 22.09
C CYS A 135 -27.82 -26.45 23.57
N PRO A 136 -28.89 -27.21 23.90
CA PRO A 136 -29.34 -27.38 25.28
C PRO A 136 -28.26 -27.84 26.27
N ASN A 137 -27.30 -28.66 25.80
CA ASN A 137 -26.19 -29.12 26.64
C ASN A 137 -25.24 -27.98 27.01
N HIS A 138 -24.75 -27.23 26.02
CA HIS A 138 -23.83 -26.11 26.27
C HIS A 138 -24.55 -24.92 26.92
N HIS A 139 -25.86 -24.78 26.71
CA HIS A 139 -26.68 -23.81 27.43
C HIS A 139 -26.75 -24.15 28.93
N ASP A 140 -27.03 -25.40 29.31
CA ASP A 140 -27.04 -25.84 30.72
C ASP A 140 -25.65 -25.72 31.37
N GLU A 141 -24.59 -26.06 30.64
CA GLU A 141 -23.21 -25.90 31.12
C GLU A 141 -22.84 -24.44 31.38
N PHE A 142 -23.30 -23.53 30.51
CA PHE A 142 -23.11 -22.10 30.65
C PHE A 142 -23.93 -21.52 31.81
N ASP A 143 -25.23 -21.83 31.88
CA ASP A 143 -26.13 -21.35 32.95
C ASP A 143 -25.63 -21.77 34.34
N ARG A 144 -25.07 -22.98 34.45
CA ARG A 144 -24.52 -23.52 35.70
C ARG A 144 -23.06 -23.16 35.94
N GLN A 145 -22.43 -22.39 35.05
CA GLN A 145 -21.02 -22.00 35.11
C GLN A 145 -20.07 -23.20 35.35
N LYS A 146 -20.33 -24.32 34.69
CA LYS A 146 -19.57 -25.57 34.87
C LYS A 146 -18.30 -25.58 34.03
N LEU A 147 -18.44 -25.98 32.76
CA LEU A 147 -17.33 -26.12 31.80
C LEU A 147 -17.20 -24.91 30.89
N ILE A 148 -18.27 -24.11 30.77
CA ILE A 148 -18.33 -22.93 29.93
C ILE A 148 -18.56 -21.73 30.85
N SER A 149 -17.57 -20.85 30.93
CA SER A 149 -17.67 -19.60 31.69
C SER A 149 -18.28 -18.48 30.85
N LYS A 150 -18.72 -17.40 31.51
CA LYS A 150 -19.09 -16.15 30.82
C LYS A 150 -17.96 -15.61 29.95
N SER A 151 -16.72 -15.67 30.42
CA SER A 151 -15.56 -15.23 29.64
C SER A 151 -15.31 -16.08 28.40
N ASP A 152 -15.63 -17.37 28.42
CA ASP A 152 -15.52 -18.23 27.23
C ASP A 152 -16.56 -17.82 26.19
N VAL A 153 -17.81 -17.63 26.63
CA VAL A 153 -18.92 -17.19 25.77
C VAL A 153 -18.64 -15.81 25.17
N GLU A 154 -18.20 -14.83 25.96
CA GLU A 154 -17.82 -13.49 25.50
C GLU A 154 -16.69 -13.53 24.47
N ARG A 155 -15.70 -14.40 24.68
CA ARG A 155 -14.58 -14.59 23.74
C ARG A 155 -15.06 -15.20 22.43
N THR A 156 -15.85 -16.28 22.48
CA THR A 156 -16.41 -16.91 21.29
C THR A 156 -17.29 -15.94 20.51
N LYS A 157 -18.19 -15.20 21.19
CA LYS A 157 -19.01 -14.15 20.59
C LYS A 157 -18.16 -13.11 19.86
N ARG A 158 -17.11 -12.61 20.52
CA ARG A 158 -16.18 -11.64 19.93
C ARG A 158 -15.51 -12.18 18.67
N GLN A 159 -14.98 -13.41 18.71
CA GLN A 159 -14.32 -14.04 17.56
C GLN A 159 -15.26 -14.16 16.35
N VAL A 160 -16.50 -14.59 16.56
CA VAL A 160 -17.49 -14.69 15.48
C VAL A 160 -17.84 -13.31 14.92
N LEU A 161 -18.08 -12.32 15.78
CA LEU A 161 -18.36 -10.96 15.34
C LEU A 161 -17.18 -10.34 14.59
N ASP A 162 -15.95 -10.56 15.03
CA ASP A 162 -14.75 -10.02 14.37
C ASP A 162 -14.55 -10.65 12.98
N ALA A 163 -14.77 -11.96 12.84
CA ALA A 163 -14.72 -12.65 11.54
C ALA A 163 -15.80 -12.12 10.58
N ARG A 164 -17.04 -11.95 11.05
CA ARG A 164 -18.14 -11.39 10.23
C ARG A 164 -17.87 -9.93 9.85
N THR A 165 -17.34 -9.14 10.79
CA THR A 165 -16.95 -7.74 10.55
C THR A 165 -15.87 -7.65 9.47
N ALA A 166 -14.88 -8.54 9.48
CA ALA A 166 -13.86 -8.59 8.44
C ALA A 166 -14.46 -8.86 7.05
N ILE A 167 -15.41 -9.79 6.96
CA ILE A 167 -16.14 -10.08 5.70
C ILE A 167 -16.91 -8.85 5.22
N TRP A 168 -17.60 -8.13 6.11
CA TRP A 168 -18.35 -6.94 5.73
C TRP A 168 -17.44 -5.78 5.31
N ARG A 169 -16.30 -5.59 5.96
CA ARG A 169 -15.28 -4.62 5.53
C ARG A 169 -14.76 -4.95 4.14
N ALA A 170 -14.47 -6.22 3.86
CA ALA A 170 -14.05 -6.65 2.53
C ALA A 170 -15.12 -6.33 1.47
N HIS A 171 -16.40 -6.60 1.74
CA HIS A 171 -17.48 -6.24 0.81
C HIS A 171 -17.65 -4.73 0.61
N ALA A 172 -17.41 -3.93 1.65
CA ALA A 172 -17.47 -2.47 1.53
C ALA A 172 -16.28 -1.94 0.71
N GLY A 173 -15.07 -2.42 0.99
CA GLY A 173 -13.85 -1.99 0.30
C GLY A 173 -13.85 -2.28 -1.19
N LEU A 174 -14.53 -3.33 -1.65
CA LEU A 174 -14.65 -3.64 -3.08
C LEU A 174 -15.31 -2.52 -3.91
N LEU A 175 -16.25 -1.78 -3.32
CA LEU A 175 -16.88 -0.65 -4.01
C LEU A 175 -15.91 0.53 -4.11
N ASP A 176 -15.22 0.85 -3.01
CA ASP A 176 -14.25 1.94 -2.97
C ASP A 176 -13.08 1.65 -3.94
N GLU A 177 -12.59 0.41 -3.96
CA GLU A 177 -11.51 -0.06 -4.83
C GLU A 177 -11.89 0.01 -6.32
N ILE A 178 -13.09 -0.45 -6.71
CA ILE A 178 -13.49 -0.39 -8.12
C ILE A 178 -13.68 1.07 -8.59
N LEU A 179 -14.18 1.97 -7.74
CA LEU A 179 -14.30 3.39 -8.06
C LEU A 179 -12.93 4.04 -8.25
N ALA A 180 -11.95 3.69 -7.42
CA ALA A 180 -10.57 4.17 -7.55
C ALA A 180 -9.89 3.62 -8.83
N LEU A 181 -10.06 2.33 -9.13
CA LEU A 181 -9.54 1.73 -10.36
C LEU A 181 -10.08 2.41 -11.62
N ILE A 182 -11.39 2.72 -11.65
CA ILE A 182 -11.99 3.43 -12.78
C ILE A 182 -11.45 4.87 -12.90
N LYS A 183 -11.17 5.56 -11.78
CA LYS A 183 -10.51 6.89 -11.82
C LYS A 183 -9.09 6.80 -12.36
N GLN A 184 -8.32 5.77 -11.98
CA GLN A 184 -7.00 5.54 -12.56
C GLN A 184 -7.08 5.23 -14.06
N LEU A 185 -8.07 4.44 -14.48
CA LEU A 185 -8.35 4.20 -15.90
C LEU A 185 -8.63 5.51 -16.64
N GLN A 186 -9.40 6.43 -16.05
CA GLN A 186 -9.64 7.76 -16.61
C GLN A 186 -8.35 8.57 -16.77
N ALA A 187 -7.49 8.60 -15.74
CA ALA A 187 -6.22 9.32 -15.78
C ALA A 187 -5.28 8.77 -16.87
N VAL A 188 -5.13 7.44 -16.93
CA VAL A 188 -4.33 6.77 -17.96
C VAL A 188 -4.92 7.00 -19.36
N ASN A 189 -6.25 6.96 -19.52
CA ASN A 189 -6.90 7.23 -20.80
C ASN A 189 -6.56 8.65 -21.30
N VAL A 190 -6.63 9.66 -20.42
CA VAL A 190 -6.24 11.04 -20.76
C VAL A 190 -4.74 11.14 -21.09
N ALA A 191 -3.88 10.44 -20.37
CA ALA A 191 -2.44 10.44 -20.63
C ALA A 191 -2.11 9.82 -22.00
N THR A 192 -2.69 8.66 -22.34
CA THR A 192 -2.51 7.99 -23.64
C THR A 192 -2.97 8.83 -24.82
N GLN A 193 -3.96 9.70 -24.64
CA GLN A 193 -4.42 10.64 -25.68
C GLN A 193 -3.45 11.80 -25.92
N LYS A 194 -2.67 12.20 -24.90
CA LYS A 194 -1.67 13.26 -25.01
C LYS A 194 -0.36 12.75 -25.59
N GLU A 195 0.12 11.62 -25.07
CA GLU A 195 1.41 11.03 -25.43
C GLU A 195 1.28 9.51 -25.54
N HIS A 196 1.75 8.96 -26.65
CA HIS A 196 1.62 7.54 -26.91
C HIS A 196 2.85 6.77 -26.43
N PHE A 197 2.78 6.25 -25.21
CA PHE A 197 3.77 5.32 -24.66
C PHE A 197 3.18 3.90 -24.58
N PRO A 198 3.81 2.89 -25.21
CA PRO A 198 3.31 1.51 -25.16
C PRO A 198 3.11 0.94 -23.75
N ALA A 199 3.89 1.43 -22.78
CA ALA A 199 3.74 1.06 -21.37
C ALA A 199 2.39 1.50 -20.79
N LEU A 200 1.85 2.67 -21.19
CA LEU A 200 0.56 3.16 -20.72
C LEU A 200 -0.60 2.36 -21.31
N ASP A 201 -0.48 1.89 -22.55
CA ASP A 201 -1.48 0.99 -23.15
C ASP A 201 -1.56 -0.34 -22.39
N ALA A 202 -0.41 -0.91 -22.05
CA ALA A 202 -0.35 -2.14 -21.25
C ALA A 202 -0.99 -1.96 -19.86
N VAL A 203 -0.73 -0.83 -19.19
CA VAL A 203 -1.35 -0.48 -17.89
C VAL A 203 -2.87 -0.29 -18.05
N LYS A 204 -3.33 0.34 -19.12
CA LYS A 204 -4.76 0.53 -19.41
C LYS A 204 -5.48 -0.82 -19.57
N ASP A 205 -4.89 -1.76 -20.31
CA ASP A 205 -5.43 -3.12 -20.46
C ASP A 205 -5.47 -3.88 -19.14
N GLU A 206 -4.43 -3.72 -18.31
CA GLU A 206 -4.37 -4.32 -16.97
C GLU A 206 -5.46 -3.75 -16.05
N LEU A 207 -5.68 -2.43 -16.05
CA LEU A 207 -6.75 -1.78 -15.29
C LEU A 207 -8.13 -2.30 -15.71
N LEU A 208 -8.41 -2.37 -17.02
CA LEU A 208 -9.68 -2.93 -17.52
C LEU A 208 -9.91 -4.37 -17.07
N LYS A 209 -8.86 -5.20 -17.09
CA LYS A 209 -8.94 -6.59 -16.61
C LYS A 209 -9.29 -6.65 -15.12
N HIS A 210 -8.67 -5.82 -14.30
CA HIS A 210 -8.96 -5.74 -12.86
C HIS A 210 -10.38 -5.23 -12.60
N ILE A 211 -10.81 -4.17 -13.28
CA ILE A 211 -12.18 -3.63 -13.18
C ILE A 211 -13.20 -4.71 -13.54
N LYS A 212 -12.96 -5.48 -14.61
CA LYS A 212 -13.83 -6.59 -15.01
C LYS A 212 -13.93 -7.69 -13.95
N ALA A 213 -12.82 -8.05 -13.32
CA ALA A 213 -12.83 -9.02 -12.23
C ALA A 213 -13.64 -8.53 -11.02
N HIS A 214 -13.48 -7.25 -10.66
CA HIS A 214 -14.22 -6.62 -9.55
C HIS A 214 -15.72 -6.46 -9.86
N ALA A 215 -16.07 -6.08 -11.08
CA ALA A 215 -17.47 -5.94 -11.52
C ALA A 215 -18.24 -7.26 -11.40
N LEU A 216 -17.58 -8.38 -11.70
CA LEU A 216 -18.15 -9.73 -11.60
C LEU A 216 -18.13 -10.30 -10.16
N ALA A 217 -17.43 -9.66 -9.23
CA ALA A 217 -17.24 -10.17 -7.88
C ALA A 217 -18.58 -10.22 -7.11
N PRO A 218 -18.88 -11.32 -6.38
CA PRO A 218 -20.11 -11.43 -5.60
C PRO A 218 -20.26 -10.34 -4.53
N GLY A 219 -19.14 -9.80 -4.02
CA GLY A 219 -19.15 -8.72 -3.04
C GLY A 219 -19.74 -7.43 -3.59
N LEU A 220 -19.34 -7.01 -4.81
CA LEU A 220 -19.87 -5.81 -5.43
C LEU A 220 -21.37 -5.95 -5.73
N LYS A 221 -21.81 -7.09 -6.27
CA LYS A 221 -23.25 -7.37 -6.52
C LYS A 221 -24.09 -7.30 -5.26
N LYS A 222 -23.51 -7.58 -4.10
CA LYS A 222 -24.18 -7.50 -2.80
C LYS A 222 -24.25 -6.06 -2.28
N THR A 223 -23.19 -5.28 -2.50
CA THR A 223 -23.03 -3.90 -2.03
C THR A 223 -23.77 -2.90 -2.92
N ALA A 224 -23.55 -2.94 -4.23
CA ALA A 224 -24.11 -2.05 -5.25
C ALA A 224 -24.56 -2.85 -6.49
N PRO A 225 -25.73 -3.53 -6.44
CA PRO A 225 -26.18 -4.46 -7.49
C PRO A 225 -26.42 -3.79 -8.84
N GLU A 226 -27.07 -2.62 -8.86
CA GLU A 226 -27.38 -1.91 -10.09
C GLU A 226 -26.11 -1.35 -10.74
N PHE A 227 -25.22 -0.73 -9.96
CA PHE A 227 -23.89 -0.34 -10.44
C PHE A 227 -23.08 -1.51 -11.02
N ALA A 228 -23.03 -2.66 -10.33
CA ALA A 228 -22.34 -3.85 -10.83
C ALA A 228 -22.90 -4.30 -12.19
N LYS A 229 -24.24 -4.28 -12.34
CA LYS A 229 -24.92 -4.63 -13.60
C LYS A 229 -24.64 -3.61 -14.71
N LYS A 230 -24.67 -2.30 -14.41
CA LYS A 230 -24.32 -1.22 -15.35
C LYS A 230 -22.88 -1.41 -15.86
N LEU A 231 -21.93 -1.71 -14.97
CA LEU A 231 -20.53 -1.98 -15.32
C LEU A 231 -20.37 -3.26 -16.17
N GLU A 232 -21.05 -4.36 -15.81
CA GLU A 232 -21.02 -5.60 -16.61
C GLU A 232 -21.45 -5.35 -18.07
N VAL A 233 -22.49 -4.52 -18.27
CA VAL A 233 -22.96 -4.12 -19.59
C VAL A 233 -21.92 -3.25 -20.31
N ALA A 234 -21.36 -2.25 -19.63
CA ALA A 234 -20.34 -1.36 -20.20
C ALA A 234 -19.08 -2.12 -20.65
N LEU A 235 -18.63 -3.09 -19.85
CA LEU A 235 -17.47 -3.94 -20.12
C LEU A 235 -17.71 -5.03 -21.17
N GLY A 236 -18.98 -5.35 -21.45
CA GLY A 236 -19.38 -6.29 -22.51
C GLY A 236 -19.44 -5.66 -23.90
N ASP A 237 -19.31 -4.34 -24.00
CA ASP A 237 -19.34 -3.62 -25.27
C ASP A 237 -17.97 -3.62 -25.95
N ASN A 238 -17.95 -4.02 -27.23
CA ASN A 238 -16.72 -4.10 -28.03
C ASN A 238 -16.30 -2.76 -28.64
N ALA A 239 -17.15 -1.72 -28.63
CA ALA A 239 -16.90 -0.47 -29.35
C ALA A 239 -16.15 0.59 -28.54
N ALA A 240 -16.44 0.73 -27.24
CA ALA A 240 -15.84 1.75 -26.38
C ALA A 240 -16.03 1.42 -24.87
N PRO A 241 -15.41 0.34 -24.37
CA PRO A 241 -15.60 -0.10 -22.98
C PRO A 241 -15.03 0.91 -21.96
N VAL A 242 -14.00 1.67 -22.31
CA VAL A 242 -13.31 2.59 -21.38
C VAL A 242 -14.18 3.80 -21.05
N GLU A 243 -14.63 4.52 -22.08
CA GLU A 243 -15.45 5.73 -21.92
C GLU A 243 -16.74 5.42 -21.17
N LYS A 244 -17.39 4.29 -21.51
CA LYS A 244 -18.62 3.86 -20.84
C LYS A 244 -18.41 3.55 -19.37
N VAL A 245 -17.32 2.86 -19.02
CA VAL A 245 -17.00 2.54 -17.62
C VAL A 245 -16.74 3.82 -16.81
N ILE A 246 -16.06 4.81 -17.41
CA ILE A 246 -15.84 6.12 -16.79
C ILE A 246 -17.17 6.87 -16.60
N ASP A 247 -18.05 6.86 -17.61
CA ASP A 247 -19.36 7.49 -17.54
C ASP A 247 -20.26 6.84 -16.46
N GLU A 248 -20.26 5.52 -16.35
CA GLU A 248 -21.03 4.82 -15.32
C GLU A 248 -20.52 5.15 -13.91
N ARG A 249 -19.22 5.34 -13.72
CA ARG A 249 -18.67 5.86 -12.45
C ARG A 249 -19.19 7.26 -12.17
N ALA A 250 -19.11 8.17 -13.15
CA ALA A 250 -19.56 9.55 -12.97
C ALA A 250 -21.04 9.62 -12.57
N LYS A 251 -21.90 8.85 -13.26
CA LYS A 251 -23.31 8.72 -12.91
C LYS A 251 -23.50 8.18 -11.50
N PHE A 252 -22.77 7.13 -11.12
CA PHE A 252 -22.86 6.55 -9.79
C PHE A 252 -22.51 7.57 -8.70
N LEU A 253 -21.47 8.39 -8.90
CA LEU A 253 -21.09 9.44 -7.95
C LEU A 253 -22.17 10.51 -7.82
N GLU A 254 -22.66 11.03 -8.95
CA GLU A 254 -23.74 12.03 -8.99
C GLU A 254 -25.01 11.51 -8.33
N GLU A 255 -25.40 10.29 -8.68
CA GLU A 255 -26.52 9.59 -8.09
C GLU A 255 -26.32 9.56 -6.57
N THR A 256 -25.20 9.02 -6.07
CA THR A 256 -24.99 8.71 -4.63
C THR A 256 -24.66 9.92 -3.75
N GLY A 257 -24.51 11.11 -4.33
CA GLY A 257 -24.04 12.30 -3.62
C GLY A 257 -22.60 12.15 -3.13
N LEU A 258 -21.82 11.31 -3.80
CA LEU A 258 -20.38 11.17 -3.58
C LEU A 258 -19.65 12.06 -4.58
N VAL A 259 -18.52 12.60 -4.16
CA VAL A 259 -17.61 13.35 -5.04
C VAL A 259 -16.19 12.82 -4.89
N ASP A 260 -15.36 13.09 -5.89
CA ASP A 260 -13.93 12.82 -5.81
C ASP A 260 -13.34 13.60 -4.61
N CYS A 261 -12.53 12.91 -3.79
CA CYS A 261 -11.88 13.53 -2.65
C CYS A 261 -11.03 14.72 -3.12
N PRO A 262 -11.19 15.92 -2.53
CA PRO A 262 -10.54 17.13 -3.02
C PRO A 262 -9.01 17.11 -2.85
N LEU A 263 -8.48 16.27 -1.95
CA LEU A 263 -7.03 16.12 -1.75
C LEU A 263 -6.39 15.23 -2.82
N CYS A 264 -6.97 14.06 -3.06
CA CYS A 264 -6.36 13.04 -3.92
C CYS A 264 -7.01 12.93 -5.31
N ASP A 265 -8.00 13.77 -5.62
CA ASP A 265 -8.80 13.74 -6.83
C ASP A 265 -9.22 12.30 -7.21
N GLY A 266 -9.98 11.63 -6.33
CA GLY A 266 -10.53 10.31 -6.66
C GLY A 266 -9.54 9.13 -6.60
N SER A 267 -8.23 9.38 -6.49
CA SER A 267 -7.21 8.32 -6.61
C SER A 267 -7.06 7.44 -5.37
N GLY A 268 -7.52 7.90 -4.22
CA GLY A 268 -7.30 7.25 -2.92
C GLY A 268 -5.88 7.41 -2.37
N SER A 269 -4.97 8.06 -3.10
CA SER A 269 -3.55 8.19 -2.70
C SER A 269 -3.10 9.65 -2.70
N HIS A 270 -2.31 10.04 -1.69
CA HIS A 270 -1.67 11.35 -1.59
C HIS A 270 -0.17 11.15 -1.36
N ASN A 271 0.69 11.74 -2.19
CA ASN A 271 2.16 11.59 -2.11
C ASN A 271 2.65 10.13 -2.03
N ASN A 272 2.03 9.22 -2.79
CA ASN A 272 2.29 7.77 -2.80
C ASN A 272 1.92 7.02 -1.49
N TRP A 273 1.19 7.66 -0.59
CA TRP A 273 0.63 7.04 0.60
C TRP A 273 -0.90 7.01 0.50
N GLU A 274 -1.52 6.22 1.37
CA GLU A 274 -2.96 6.25 1.56
C GLU A 274 -3.40 7.70 1.84
N CYS A 275 -4.37 8.20 1.08
CA CYS A 275 -4.81 9.58 1.22
C CYS A 275 -5.41 9.80 2.62
N PRO A 276 -4.88 10.71 3.44
CA PRO A 276 -5.33 10.88 4.82
C PRO A 276 -6.74 11.49 4.93
N ALA A 277 -7.15 12.28 3.93
CA ALA A 277 -8.47 12.92 3.91
C ALA A 277 -9.61 11.92 3.69
N CYS A 278 -9.43 10.94 2.80
CA CYS A 278 -10.44 9.91 2.49
C CYS A 278 -10.07 8.50 2.97
N ARG A 279 -8.91 8.31 3.61
CA ARG A 279 -8.39 7.02 4.09
C ARG A 279 -8.39 5.95 3.01
N GLY A 280 -7.83 6.29 1.85
CA GLY A 280 -7.74 5.37 0.73
C GLY A 280 -9.00 5.22 -0.13
N GLU A 281 -10.16 5.72 0.31
CA GLU A 281 -11.44 5.49 -0.38
C GLU A 281 -11.54 6.22 -1.73
N GLY A 282 -10.81 7.32 -1.90
CA GLY A 282 -10.82 8.14 -3.11
C GLY A 282 -12.05 9.05 -3.23
N THR A 283 -13.18 8.74 -2.61
CA THR A 283 -14.40 9.53 -2.64
C THR A 283 -14.80 10.03 -1.25
N VAL A 284 -15.59 11.11 -1.20
CA VAL A 284 -16.18 11.66 0.03
C VAL A 284 -17.61 12.08 -0.24
N ALA A 285 -18.45 12.14 0.79
CA ALA A 285 -19.81 12.66 0.64
C ALA A 285 -19.77 14.16 0.36
N GLU A 286 -20.58 14.63 -0.60
CA GLU A 286 -20.57 16.03 -1.06
C GLU A 286 -20.74 17.03 0.09
N ASN A 287 -21.61 16.71 1.05
CA ASN A 287 -21.90 17.57 2.19
C ASN A 287 -20.73 17.69 3.18
N LEU A 288 -19.73 16.81 3.15
CA LEU A 288 -18.59 16.84 4.06
C LEU A 288 -17.34 17.46 3.46
N VAL A 289 -17.34 17.78 2.16
CA VAL A 289 -16.19 18.40 1.49
C VAL A 289 -15.73 19.66 2.23
N GLY A 290 -16.68 20.48 2.70
CA GLY A 290 -16.37 21.71 3.44
C GLY A 290 -15.86 21.50 4.86
N GLU A 291 -15.96 20.29 5.41
CA GLU A 291 -15.45 19.94 6.74
C GLU A 291 -14.01 19.40 6.70
N ILE A 292 -13.51 19.05 5.50
CA ILE A 292 -12.16 18.53 5.32
C ILE A 292 -11.17 19.71 5.39
N ASP A 293 -10.36 19.75 6.45
CA ASP A 293 -9.26 20.69 6.54
C ASP A 293 -8.10 20.24 5.63
N LEU A 294 -7.92 20.98 4.53
CA LEU A 294 -6.86 20.74 3.55
C LEU A 294 -5.62 21.59 3.79
N GLU A 295 -5.66 22.56 4.71
CA GLU A 295 -4.52 23.45 4.99
C GLU A 295 -3.23 22.68 5.34
N PRO A 296 -3.25 21.60 6.14
CA PRO A 296 -2.05 20.82 6.43
C PRO A 296 -1.40 20.19 5.19
N TYR A 297 -2.19 19.89 4.15
CA TYR A 297 -1.76 19.16 2.96
C TYR A 297 -1.49 20.07 1.76
N ARG A 298 -1.59 21.39 1.95
CA ARG A 298 -1.17 22.36 0.93
C ARG A 298 0.28 22.07 0.54
N GLN A 299 0.54 22.05 -0.76
CA GLN A 299 1.89 21.84 -1.27
C GLN A 299 2.71 23.12 -1.09
N GLU A 300 3.80 23.01 -0.32
CA GLU A 300 4.80 24.05 -0.10
C GLU A 300 6.11 23.64 -0.79
N GLU A 301 6.93 24.62 -1.18
CA GLU A 301 8.26 24.33 -1.71
C GLU A 301 9.08 23.55 -0.68
N CYS A 302 9.74 22.48 -1.14
CA CYS A 302 10.59 21.67 -0.27
C CYS A 302 11.72 22.54 0.30
N PRO A 303 11.90 22.59 1.63
CA PRO A 303 12.85 23.51 2.26
C PRO A 303 14.32 23.13 2.03
N LEU A 304 14.59 21.91 1.54
CA LEU A 304 15.94 21.47 1.17
C LEU A 304 16.31 21.91 -0.25
N CYS A 305 15.45 21.63 -1.23
CA CYS A 305 15.76 21.83 -2.64
C CYS A 305 15.11 23.08 -3.26
N ASN A 306 14.28 23.81 -2.50
CA ASN A 306 13.56 25.02 -2.92
C ASN A 306 12.82 24.83 -4.25
N GLY A 307 12.00 23.78 -4.35
CA GLY A 307 11.24 23.50 -5.56
C GLY A 307 12.00 22.77 -6.67
N SER A 308 13.33 22.71 -6.63
CA SER A 308 14.12 22.15 -7.75
C SER A 308 14.02 20.63 -7.91
N GLY A 309 13.54 19.91 -6.88
CA GLY A 309 13.51 18.46 -6.85
C GLY A 309 14.88 17.79 -6.68
N ASN A 310 15.98 18.57 -6.64
CA ASN A 310 17.34 18.04 -6.63
C ASN A 310 18.16 18.58 -5.45
N HIS A 311 19.02 17.74 -4.88
CA HIS A 311 19.98 18.08 -3.83
C HIS A 311 21.34 17.46 -4.18
N ASN A 312 22.41 18.26 -4.22
CA ASN A 312 23.77 17.81 -4.58
C ASN A 312 23.87 17.04 -5.92
N ASN A 313 23.14 17.47 -6.95
CA ASN A 313 23.01 16.80 -8.27
C ASN A 313 22.33 15.41 -8.23
N TRP A 314 21.66 15.08 -7.13
CA TRP A 314 20.84 13.88 -7.00
C TRP A 314 19.39 14.26 -6.74
N GLU A 315 18.51 13.28 -6.87
CA GLU A 315 17.14 13.40 -6.43
C GLU A 315 17.09 13.85 -4.95
N CYS A 316 16.31 14.89 -4.65
CA CYS A 316 16.23 15.43 -3.30
C CYS A 316 15.67 14.36 -2.34
N PRO A 317 16.39 14.00 -1.26
CA PRO A 317 15.96 12.92 -0.36
C PRO A 317 14.70 13.25 0.44
N VAL A 318 14.41 14.54 0.64
CA VAL A 318 13.25 15.02 1.39
C VAL A 318 11.97 14.93 0.55
N CYS A 319 11.99 15.43 -0.70
CA CYS A 319 10.80 15.47 -1.56
C CYS A 319 10.79 14.42 -2.68
N ARG A 320 11.84 13.61 -2.82
CA ARG A 320 11.97 12.54 -3.84
C ARG A 320 11.71 13.04 -5.25
N GLY A 321 12.38 14.13 -5.63
CA GLY A 321 12.25 14.71 -6.97
C GLY A 321 11.00 15.56 -7.20
N ILE A 322 9.99 15.53 -6.31
CA ILE A 322 8.72 16.23 -6.52
C ILE A 322 8.89 17.75 -6.47
N GLY A 323 9.80 18.24 -5.61
CA GLY A 323 10.04 19.67 -5.41
C GLY A 323 9.16 20.30 -4.33
N THR A 324 8.05 19.68 -3.96
CA THR A 324 7.14 20.15 -2.90
C THR A 324 7.00 19.14 -1.75
N VAL A 325 6.52 19.61 -0.62
CA VAL A 325 6.11 18.81 0.55
C VAL A 325 4.80 19.34 1.11
N ASP A 326 4.10 18.54 1.92
CA ASP A 326 2.92 19.01 2.64
C ASP A 326 3.31 20.10 3.66
N ALA A 327 2.45 21.11 3.83
CA ALA A 327 2.69 22.25 4.72
C ALA A 327 2.97 21.82 6.17
N TYR A 328 2.29 20.78 6.67
CA TYR A 328 2.56 20.26 8.02
C TYR A 328 3.98 19.68 8.15
N SER A 329 4.50 19.06 7.09
CA SER A 329 5.81 18.42 7.07
C SER A 329 6.97 19.42 7.09
N VAL A 330 6.77 20.65 6.61
CA VAL A 330 7.82 21.68 6.53
C VAL A 330 8.52 21.90 7.88
N ASN A 331 7.75 21.92 8.98
CA ASN A 331 8.29 22.16 10.31
C ASN A 331 8.87 20.91 10.98
N GLU A 332 8.56 19.71 10.48
CA GLU A 332 9.05 18.44 11.01
C GLU A 332 10.34 17.96 10.33
N ILE A 333 10.64 18.50 9.14
CA ILE A 333 11.85 18.15 8.39
C ILE A 333 13.08 18.72 9.12
N ASP A 334 13.89 17.83 9.70
CA ASP A 334 15.20 18.18 10.22
C ASP A 334 16.22 18.33 9.08
N LEU A 335 16.66 19.56 8.86
CA LEU A 335 17.67 19.89 7.85
C LEU A 335 19.11 19.88 8.39
N SER A 336 19.31 19.60 9.68
CA SER A 336 20.64 19.64 10.31
C SER A 336 21.64 18.75 9.59
N GLY A 337 21.24 17.51 9.24
CA GLY A 337 22.08 16.55 8.53
C GLY A 337 22.41 16.93 7.09
N TYR A 338 21.64 17.81 6.44
CA TYR A 338 21.84 18.22 5.04
C TYR A 338 22.65 19.50 4.87
N LYS A 339 23.13 20.08 5.98
CA LYS A 339 24.07 21.21 5.93
C LYS A 339 25.30 20.80 5.14
N GLN A 340 25.75 21.70 4.26
CA GLN A 340 26.94 21.45 3.44
C GLN A 340 28.20 21.69 4.26
N ALA A 341 29.04 20.67 4.33
CA ALA A 341 30.39 20.76 4.83
C ALA A 341 31.40 20.50 3.71
N GLU A 342 32.59 21.05 3.84
CA GLU A 342 33.69 20.77 2.91
C GLU A 342 34.04 19.27 2.95
N CYS A 343 34.21 18.67 1.78
CA CYS A 343 34.55 17.24 1.70
C CYS A 343 35.94 16.99 2.30
N PRO A 344 36.07 16.15 3.36
CA PRO A 344 37.36 15.90 4.01
C PRO A 344 38.33 15.08 3.16
N LEU A 345 37.84 14.38 2.14
CA LEU A 345 38.68 13.55 1.26
C LEU A 345 39.37 14.36 0.16
N CYS A 346 38.68 15.35 -0.39
CA CYS A 346 39.19 16.15 -1.50
C CYS A 346 39.45 17.62 -1.14
N GLU A 347 39.19 18.02 0.10
CA GLU A 347 39.41 19.38 0.60
C GLU A 347 38.76 20.42 -0.32
N GLY A 348 37.47 20.20 -0.64
CA GLY A 348 36.70 21.10 -1.48
C GLY A 348 36.98 21.02 -2.99
N SER A 349 38.04 20.33 -3.43
CA SER A 349 38.45 20.33 -4.85
C SER A 349 37.53 19.53 -5.77
N GLY A 350 36.66 18.69 -5.22
CA GLY A 350 35.82 17.75 -5.99
C GLY A 350 36.59 16.58 -6.61
N SER A 351 37.91 16.56 -6.51
CA SER A 351 38.78 15.56 -7.13
C SER A 351 39.72 14.91 -6.11
N HIS A 352 39.86 13.58 -6.18
CA HIS A 352 40.79 12.83 -5.33
C HIS A 352 41.62 11.91 -6.23
N ASN A 353 42.96 12.01 -6.15
CA ASN A 353 43.90 11.24 -6.98
C ASN A 353 43.70 11.39 -8.50
N ASN A 354 43.41 12.60 -8.98
CA ASN A 354 43.11 12.93 -10.39
C ASN A 354 41.84 12.29 -10.96
N TRP A 355 40.99 11.74 -10.10
CA TRP A 355 39.65 11.28 -10.46
C TRP A 355 38.61 12.10 -9.73
N GLU A 356 37.38 12.02 -10.22
CA GLU A 356 36.22 12.48 -9.47
C GLU A 356 36.24 11.87 -8.07
N CYS A 357 36.15 12.72 -7.04
CA CYS A 357 36.24 12.26 -5.65
C CYS A 357 35.12 11.27 -5.36
N ALA A 358 35.45 10.03 -4.98
CA ALA A 358 34.46 8.97 -4.75
C ALA A 358 33.50 9.27 -3.60
N PHE A 359 33.95 10.05 -2.60
CA PHE A 359 33.13 10.40 -1.44
C PHE A 359 32.10 11.50 -1.78
N CYS A 360 32.52 12.62 -2.37
CA CYS A 360 31.60 13.71 -2.71
C CYS A 360 31.01 13.65 -4.13
N ARG A 361 31.54 12.79 -5.01
CA ARG A 361 31.17 12.68 -6.43
C ARG A 361 31.29 14.00 -7.17
N GLY A 362 32.48 14.60 -7.11
CA GLY A 362 32.78 15.82 -7.87
C GLY A 362 32.27 17.13 -7.27
N THR A 363 31.34 17.10 -6.30
CA THR A 363 30.70 18.31 -5.76
C THR A 363 31.62 19.20 -4.92
N GLY A 364 32.66 18.63 -4.30
CA GLY A 364 33.54 19.32 -3.34
C GLY A 364 32.94 19.48 -1.94
N SER A 365 31.63 19.29 -1.78
CA SER A 365 30.93 19.33 -0.48
C SER A 365 30.12 18.07 -0.23
N VAL A 366 29.84 17.78 1.04
CA VAL A 366 28.96 16.69 1.45
C VAL A 366 28.02 17.16 2.55
N ASP A 367 26.91 16.45 2.70
CA ASP A 367 25.98 16.62 3.82
C ASP A 367 26.69 16.29 5.16
N GLU A 368 26.51 17.12 6.19
CA GLU A 368 27.10 16.90 7.53
C GLU A 368 26.79 15.51 8.08
N GLY A 369 25.57 14.99 7.89
CA GLY A 369 25.19 13.64 8.32
C GLY A 369 25.97 12.53 7.62
N LYS A 370 26.46 12.79 6.40
CA LYS A 370 27.33 11.86 5.66
C LYS A 370 28.75 11.79 6.26
N LEU A 371 29.19 12.82 6.99
CA LEU A 371 30.51 12.85 7.63
C LEU A 371 30.61 11.89 8.81
N GLU A 372 29.50 11.58 9.50
CA GLU A 372 29.50 10.61 10.61
C GLU A 372 29.97 9.21 10.17
N HIS A 373 29.84 8.92 8.88
CA HIS A 373 30.18 7.64 8.26
C HIS A 373 31.47 7.72 7.44
N PHE A 374 32.21 8.83 7.54
CA PHE A 374 33.47 8.98 6.84
C PHE A 374 34.60 8.30 7.60
N ASP A 375 35.07 7.18 7.05
CA ASP A 375 36.32 6.55 7.46
C ASP A 375 37.42 6.85 6.42
N PRO A 376 38.47 7.61 6.76
CA PRO A 376 39.58 7.87 5.85
C PRO A 376 40.26 6.59 5.32
N SER A 377 40.21 5.50 6.09
CA SER A 377 40.86 4.23 5.73
C SER A 377 40.21 3.55 4.51
N ASP A 378 38.93 3.81 4.25
CA ASP A 378 38.22 3.32 3.07
C ASP A 378 38.82 3.86 1.76
N TYR A 379 39.51 5.00 1.84
CA TYR A 379 40.11 5.69 0.69
C TYR A 379 41.63 5.62 0.68
N GLU A 380 42.23 4.88 1.61
CA GLU A 380 43.67 4.66 1.66
C GLU A 380 44.15 3.99 0.37
N GLN A 381 45.21 4.54 -0.22
CA GLN A 381 45.74 4.02 -1.48
C GLN A 381 46.85 3.02 -1.23
N ALA A 382 46.73 1.84 -1.83
CA ALA A 382 47.77 0.84 -1.88
C ALA A 382 48.33 0.69 -3.29
N LYS A 383 49.57 0.18 -3.40
CA LYS A 383 50.13 -0.17 -4.71
C LYS A 383 49.29 -1.27 -5.33
N CYS A 384 48.90 -1.10 -6.59
CA CYS A 384 48.21 -2.14 -7.34
C CYS A 384 49.04 -3.43 -7.36
N LEU A 385 48.44 -4.56 -6.96
CA LEU A 385 49.15 -5.84 -6.85
C LEU A 385 49.59 -6.39 -8.20
N LEU A 386 48.85 -6.09 -9.28
CA LEU A 386 49.17 -6.54 -10.64
C LEU A 386 50.37 -5.78 -11.23
N CYS A 387 50.26 -4.45 -11.36
CA CYS A 387 51.33 -3.65 -11.99
C CYS A 387 52.45 -3.23 -11.02
N LYS A 388 52.25 -3.42 -9.70
CA LYS A 388 53.19 -3.03 -8.63
C LYS A 388 53.50 -1.53 -8.60
N GLY A 389 52.53 -0.69 -8.95
CA GLY A 389 52.74 0.77 -9.01
C GLY A 389 53.17 1.30 -10.37
N ARG A 390 53.38 0.45 -11.37
CA ARG A 390 53.84 0.90 -12.70
C ARG A 390 52.75 1.52 -13.57
N GLY A 391 51.48 1.29 -13.24
CA GLY A 391 50.34 1.66 -14.09
C GLY A 391 50.19 0.78 -15.33
N THR A 392 51.15 -0.09 -15.63
CA THR A 392 51.16 -0.95 -16.83
C THR A 392 51.33 -2.44 -16.52
N HIS A 393 50.68 -3.29 -17.31
CA HIS A 393 50.75 -4.76 -17.29
C HIS A 393 50.87 -5.27 -18.73
N ASN A 394 51.85 -6.10 -19.05
CA ASN A 394 52.11 -6.60 -20.42
C ASN A 394 52.18 -5.50 -21.51
N ASN A 395 52.83 -4.37 -21.20
CA ASN A 395 52.92 -3.17 -22.05
C ASN A 395 51.59 -2.43 -22.30
N TRP A 396 50.54 -2.79 -21.58
CA TRP A 396 49.24 -2.14 -21.62
C TRP A 396 48.96 -1.36 -20.37
N GLU A 397 47.97 -0.48 -20.47
CA GLU A 397 47.33 0.09 -19.30
C GLU A 397 46.86 -1.05 -18.37
N CYS A 398 47.27 -1.00 -17.10
CA CYS A 398 46.95 -2.06 -16.16
C CYS A 398 45.42 -2.11 -15.95
N PRO A 399 44.77 -3.25 -16.20
CA PRO A 399 43.30 -3.34 -16.16
C PRO A 399 42.72 -3.14 -14.76
N ILE A 400 43.49 -3.47 -13.72
CA ILE A 400 43.08 -3.33 -12.31
C ILE A 400 43.10 -1.86 -11.86
N CYS A 401 44.15 -1.11 -12.18
CA CYS A 401 44.30 0.27 -11.71
C CYS A 401 44.12 1.33 -12.79
N ARG A 402 43.79 0.93 -14.02
CA ARG A 402 43.58 1.82 -15.18
C ARG A 402 44.67 2.88 -15.34
N GLY A 403 45.92 2.43 -15.37
CA GLY A 403 47.07 3.34 -15.56
C GLY A 403 47.57 4.07 -14.31
N VAL A 404 46.79 4.13 -13.23
CA VAL A 404 47.11 4.93 -12.03
C VAL A 404 48.27 4.37 -11.21
N GLY A 405 48.42 3.04 -11.19
CA GLY A 405 49.41 2.33 -10.38
C GLY A 405 49.00 2.10 -8.92
N LYS A 406 47.91 2.72 -8.45
CA LYS A 406 47.35 2.55 -7.11
C LYS A 406 45.88 2.15 -7.19
N VAL A 407 45.39 1.51 -6.14
CA VAL A 407 43.96 1.21 -5.91
C VAL A 407 43.64 1.44 -4.43
N ASP A 408 42.35 1.52 -4.10
CA ASP A 408 41.90 1.56 -2.71
C ASP A 408 42.37 0.29 -1.98
N ALA A 409 42.88 0.46 -0.76
CA ALA A 409 43.46 -0.62 0.03
C ALA A 409 42.43 -1.72 0.33
N VAL A 410 41.17 -1.33 0.56
CA VAL A 410 40.04 -2.25 0.74
C VAL A 410 39.81 -3.10 -0.52
N ALA A 411 39.94 -2.53 -1.72
CA ALA A 411 39.76 -3.28 -2.96
C ALA A 411 40.80 -4.39 -3.15
N LEU A 412 41.94 -4.35 -2.44
CA LEU A 412 42.97 -5.39 -2.53
C LEU A 412 42.52 -6.76 -2.04
N THR A 413 41.57 -6.84 -1.10
CA THR A 413 41.06 -8.14 -0.62
C THR A 413 40.24 -8.86 -1.66
N ASP A 414 39.63 -8.11 -2.58
CA ASP A 414 38.64 -8.61 -3.53
C ASP A 414 39.21 -8.77 -4.95
N ILE A 415 40.45 -8.30 -5.18
CA ILE A 415 41.11 -8.45 -6.47
C ILE A 415 41.57 -9.91 -6.63
N ASP A 416 40.84 -10.66 -7.45
CA ASP A 416 41.31 -11.94 -7.96
C ASP A 416 42.33 -11.73 -9.09
N LEU A 417 43.57 -12.13 -8.83
CA LEU A 417 44.66 -12.10 -9.81
C LEU A 417 44.79 -13.39 -10.62
N SER A 418 44.00 -14.43 -10.32
CA SER A 418 44.00 -15.69 -11.06
C SER A 418 43.84 -15.51 -12.57
N PRO A 419 43.00 -14.58 -13.09
CA PRO A 419 42.82 -14.41 -14.52
C PRO A 419 44.06 -13.78 -15.20
N TYR A 420 44.88 -13.05 -14.45
CA TYR A 420 46.08 -12.34 -14.94
C TYR A 420 47.38 -13.12 -14.75
N GLN A 421 47.28 -14.39 -14.32
CA GLN A 421 48.45 -15.27 -14.25
C GLN A 421 49.05 -15.42 -15.65
N GLN A 422 50.38 -15.31 -15.74
CA GLN A 422 51.07 -15.41 -17.03
C GLN A 422 51.24 -16.88 -17.43
N THR A 423 50.82 -17.21 -18.65
CA THR A 423 51.11 -18.48 -19.29
C THR A 423 51.78 -18.25 -20.64
N LYS A 424 52.45 -19.29 -21.16
CA LYS A 424 53.07 -19.20 -22.49
C LYS A 424 51.99 -18.93 -23.53
N CYS A 425 52.24 -17.95 -24.39
CA CYS A 425 51.37 -17.68 -25.52
C CYS A 425 51.22 -18.95 -26.39
N PRO A 426 49.99 -19.43 -26.68
CA PRO A 426 49.77 -20.65 -27.45
C PRO A 426 50.22 -20.50 -28.91
N VAL A 427 50.13 -19.29 -29.45
CA VAL A 427 50.49 -18.96 -30.84
C VAL A 427 52.01 -18.96 -31.04
N CYS A 428 52.76 -18.16 -30.27
CA CYS A 428 54.22 -18.05 -30.43
C CYS A 428 55.03 -18.99 -29.52
N LYS A 429 54.37 -19.79 -28.68
CA LYS A 429 54.99 -20.75 -27.75
C LYS A 429 56.04 -20.13 -26.80
N GLY A 430 55.94 -18.83 -26.53
CA GLY A 430 56.87 -18.10 -25.66
C GLY A 430 57.88 -17.22 -26.38
N SER A 431 57.98 -17.27 -27.70
CA SER A 431 59.02 -16.52 -28.44
C SER A 431 58.75 -15.02 -28.56
N GLY A 432 57.48 -14.60 -28.42
CA GLY A 432 57.04 -13.24 -28.75
C GLY A 432 56.88 -12.99 -30.26
N SER A 433 57.22 -13.95 -31.11
CA SER A 433 57.19 -13.83 -32.57
C SER A 433 56.40 -14.96 -33.22
N HIS A 434 55.59 -14.62 -34.23
CA HIS A 434 54.82 -15.57 -35.03
C HIS A 434 54.99 -15.21 -36.51
N ASN A 435 55.41 -16.17 -37.34
CA ASN A 435 55.69 -15.99 -38.77
C ASN A 435 56.66 -14.82 -39.06
N GLU A 436 57.78 -14.76 -38.34
CA GLU A 436 58.82 -13.70 -38.45
C GLU A 436 58.38 -12.28 -38.05
N TRP A 437 57.12 -12.09 -37.65
CA TRP A 437 56.59 -10.83 -37.15
C TRP A 437 56.34 -10.89 -35.65
N GLU A 438 56.17 -9.72 -35.03
CA GLU A 438 55.68 -9.63 -33.66
C GLU A 438 54.35 -10.39 -33.52
N CYS A 439 54.29 -11.33 -32.58
CA CYS A 439 53.11 -12.16 -32.41
C CYS A 439 51.93 -11.28 -31.98
N ARG A 440 50.92 -11.12 -32.83
CA ARG A 440 49.78 -10.21 -32.58
C ARG A 440 48.94 -10.61 -31.37
N PHE A 441 48.86 -11.90 -31.06
CA PHE A 441 48.10 -12.42 -29.93
C PHE A 441 48.70 -12.00 -28.58
N CYS A 442 50.03 -12.08 -28.43
CA CYS A 442 50.73 -11.68 -27.19
C CYS A 442 51.50 -10.35 -27.30
N ARG A 443 51.45 -9.69 -28.47
CA ARG A 443 52.14 -8.45 -28.82
C ARG A 443 53.61 -8.40 -28.39
N GLY A 444 54.37 -9.40 -28.85
CA GLY A 444 55.81 -9.43 -28.58
C GLY A 444 56.20 -9.87 -27.16
N VAL A 445 55.25 -9.99 -26.22
CA VAL A 445 55.55 -10.32 -24.82
C VAL A 445 55.93 -11.80 -24.65
N GLY A 446 55.43 -12.69 -25.51
CA GLY A 446 55.65 -14.14 -25.44
C GLY A 446 54.78 -14.86 -24.40
N THR A 447 54.11 -14.11 -23.52
CA THR A 447 53.16 -14.64 -22.53
C THR A 447 51.83 -13.91 -22.64
N VAL A 448 50.76 -14.55 -22.17
CA VAL A 448 49.42 -13.98 -22.11
C VAL A 448 48.81 -14.25 -20.74
N ASP A 449 47.83 -13.44 -20.37
CA ASP A 449 46.97 -13.68 -19.21
C ASP A 449 46.15 -14.96 -19.43
N VAL A 450 45.93 -15.77 -18.39
CA VAL A 450 45.07 -16.96 -18.47
C VAL A 450 43.68 -16.62 -19.02
N ALA A 451 43.11 -15.47 -18.64
CA ALA A 451 41.83 -14.99 -19.15
C ALA A 451 41.81 -14.80 -20.67
N ALA A 452 42.93 -14.44 -21.28
CA ALA A 452 43.02 -14.27 -22.73
C ALA A 452 42.86 -15.60 -23.49
N LEU A 453 43.01 -16.74 -22.79
CA LEU A 453 42.79 -18.07 -23.37
C LEU A 453 41.31 -18.47 -23.43
N GLU A 454 40.44 -17.87 -22.63
CA GLU A 454 38.99 -18.14 -22.70
C GLU A 454 38.39 -17.68 -24.03
N HIS A 455 39.03 -16.70 -24.66
CA HIS A 455 38.68 -16.15 -25.96
C HIS A 455 39.66 -16.58 -27.07
N PHE A 456 40.51 -17.58 -26.81
CA PHE A 456 41.43 -18.09 -27.82
C PHE A 456 40.75 -19.17 -28.66
N GLU A 457 40.53 -18.86 -29.94
CA GLU A 457 40.06 -19.82 -30.94
C GLU A 457 41.25 -20.30 -31.79
N PRO A 458 41.68 -21.58 -31.68
CA PRO A 458 42.82 -22.09 -32.44
C PRO A 458 42.70 -21.89 -33.95
N SER A 459 41.49 -21.97 -34.51
CA SER A 459 41.20 -21.81 -35.94
C SER A 459 41.51 -20.42 -36.50
N GLU A 460 41.57 -19.39 -35.66
CA GLU A 460 41.96 -18.03 -36.10
C GLU A 460 43.47 -17.88 -36.30
N TRP A 461 44.26 -18.86 -35.85
CA TRP A 461 45.72 -18.84 -35.82
C TRP A 461 46.36 -20.08 -36.44
N GLU A 462 45.56 -20.97 -37.02
CA GLU A 462 46.03 -22.03 -37.91
C GLU A 462 46.42 -21.40 -39.25
N ASP A 463 47.67 -21.56 -39.64
CA ASP A 463 48.13 -21.13 -40.96
C ASP A 463 47.36 -21.94 -42.03
N GLU A 464 46.70 -21.26 -42.98
CA GLU A 464 46.24 -21.85 -44.24
C GLU A 464 47.45 -22.24 -45.11
N ASP A 465 48.27 -23.18 -44.65
CA ASP A 465 49.34 -23.79 -45.44
C ASP A 465 49.15 -25.31 -45.46
N SER A 466 48.08 -25.73 -46.14
CA SER A 466 47.99 -27.06 -46.72
C SER A 466 47.51 -26.97 -48.16
N ASP A 467 48.39 -26.48 -49.05
CA ASP A 467 48.36 -26.88 -50.46
C ASP A 467 49.79 -26.80 -51.02
N SER A 468 50.52 -27.89 -50.79
CA SER A 468 51.72 -28.26 -51.53
C SER A 468 51.37 -29.17 -52.69
#